data_AF-A0A9W4CVD5-F1
#
_entry.id   AF-A0A9W4CVD5-F1
#
_cell.length_a   1.000
_cell.length_b   1.000
_cell.length_c   1.000
_cell.angle_alpha   90.00
_cell.angle_beta   90.00
_cell.angle_gamma   90.00
#
_symmetry.space_group_name_H-M   'P 1'
#
loop_
_entity.id
_entity.type
_entity.pdbx_description
1 polymer ?
#
loop_
_entity_poly.entity_id
_entity_poly.type
_entity_poly.pdbx_seq_one_letter_code
_entity_poly.pdbx_strand_id
1 'polypeptide(L)'
;MSQSVGGKRKIQEDVDVNDRLKRVHLTSHTEEATSDENDRLRSSLGSKSNHTSTTEASEELMITFTSDLVPSGYKIERAECVDIRKRQQAEVAISPIGKPINDFNTPLEVVMGLRDAIKAHRSLFTDAKILHRDISVNNILLKICDDPKDYGGILIDLDLATLFKDGKAQGKLEVMTGTMQFMALEILKNSFAVPGAVVSHSYRHDLESFFYVLLWICIRYGWPDNKSPHLDFLRKWYSGTAEEIHTNKKMQMKLETFGEEVYEWIPPTFKVTENLVRKLWKILFCKGEDIATGTTHDPDTLYSPIIMAFEKTILKLKS
;
A
#
# COMPACT_ATOMS: atom_id res chain seq x y z
N MET A 1 48.00 21.77 36.19
CA MET A 1 47.29 22.70 35.29
C MET A 1 46.93 21.95 34.02
N SER A 2 45.63 21.68 33.85
CA SER A 2 44.87 21.49 32.61
C SER A 2 45.59 21.08 31.32
N GLN A 3 45.38 19.83 30.89
CA GLN A 3 45.19 19.49 29.48
C GLN A 3 43.96 18.60 29.32
N SER A 4 42.91 19.18 28.74
CA SER A 4 41.72 18.51 28.23
C SER A 4 41.96 18.23 26.75
N VAL A 5 41.89 16.97 26.32
CA VAL A 5 41.71 16.61 24.91
C VAL A 5 40.71 15.47 24.86
N GLY A 6 39.56 15.77 24.27
CA GLY A 6 38.40 14.89 24.19
C GLY A 6 38.63 13.67 23.29
N GLY A 7 38.11 12.53 23.75
CA GLY A 7 37.88 11.37 22.89
C GLY A 7 36.68 11.62 21.98
N LYS A 8 36.88 11.53 20.67
CA LYS A 8 35.77 11.41 19.71
C LYS A 8 35.28 9.97 19.71
N ARG A 9 34.12 9.74 20.32
CA ARG A 9 33.30 8.55 20.08
C ARG A 9 32.77 8.61 18.65
N LYS A 10 32.92 7.51 17.92
CA LYS A 10 32.14 7.19 16.72
C LYS A 10 30.66 7.27 17.10
N ILE A 11 29.90 8.08 16.37
CA ILE A 11 28.44 8.04 16.39
C ILE A 11 28.03 7.08 15.29
N GLN A 12 27.30 6.05 15.74
CA GLN A 12 26.50 5.12 15.00
C GLN A 12 25.49 5.89 14.13
N GLU A 13 25.60 5.78 12.81
CA GLU A 13 24.48 6.09 11.91
C GLU A 13 23.73 4.79 11.65
N ASP A 14 22.75 4.52 12.50
CA ASP A 14 21.63 3.65 12.20
C ASP A 14 20.36 4.38 12.63
N VAL A 15 19.29 4.11 11.87
CA VAL A 15 17.91 4.58 12.07
C VAL A 15 17.63 5.98 11.51
N ASP A 16 17.13 6.02 10.26
CA ASP A 16 15.72 6.32 9.98
C ASP A 16 15.52 6.53 8.46
N VAL A 17 15.08 5.50 7.75
CA VAL A 17 14.40 5.69 6.46
C VAL A 17 13.14 4.84 6.52
N ASN A 18 12.16 5.37 7.26
CA ASN A 18 10.77 5.02 7.06
C ASN A 18 10.37 5.51 5.65
N ASP A 19 10.71 4.71 4.64
CA ASP A 19 10.30 4.91 3.26
C ASP A 19 8.77 4.79 3.23
N ARG A 20 8.09 5.94 3.29
CA ARG A 20 6.67 6.04 2.96
C ARG A 20 6.52 5.56 1.52
N LEU A 21 6.23 4.27 1.37
CA LEU A 21 5.96 3.62 0.09
C LEU A 21 5.04 4.53 -0.72
N LYS A 22 5.42 4.79 -1.96
CA LYS A 22 4.69 5.67 -2.88
C LYS A 22 3.29 5.07 -3.14
N ARG A 23 2.31 5.46 -2.33
CA ARG A 23 0.88 5.29 -2.62
C ARG A 23 0.49 6.35 -3.63
N VAL A 24 -0.17 5.93 -4.70
CA VAL A 24 -0.70 6.85 -5.71
C VAL A 24 -2.19 7.04 -5.47
N HIS A 25 -2.62 8.30 -5.39
CA HIS A 25 -4.02 8.71 -5.48
C HIS A 25 -4.07 9.90 -6.44
N LEU A 26 -4.44 9.64 -7.69
CA LEU A 26 -4.58 10.66 -8.72
C LEU A 26 -6.01 11.19 -8.69
N THR A 27 -6.20 12.39 -8.14
CA THR A 27 -7.51 13.06 -8.05
C THR A 27 -7.97 13.58 -9.41
N SER A 28 -9.22 13.31 -9.77
CA SER A 28 -9.91 13.89 -10.94
C SER A 28 -10.14 15.40 -10.75
N HIS A 29 -9.72 16.21 -11.72
CA HIS A 29 -10.04 17.63 -11.83
C HIS A 29 -11.56 17.88 -11.75
N THR A 30 -11.97 18.86 -10.95
CA THR A 30 -13.31 19.45 -11.00
C THR A 30 -13.37 20.42 -12.17
N GLU A 31 -14.13 20.08 -13.20
CA GLU A 31 -14.64 21.06 -14.17
C GLU A 31 -15.88 21.74 -13.57
N GLU A 32 -15.90 23.06 -13.64
CA GLU A 32 -16.99 23.92 -13.20
C GLU A 32 -18.27 23.61 -13.98
N ALA A 33 -19.32 23.21 -13.25
CA ALA A 33 -20.67 23.23 -13.79
C ALA A 33 -21.22 24.66 -13.67
N THR A 34 -21.42 25.32 -14.79
CA THR A 34 -22.24 26.53 -14.92
C THR A 34 -23.68 26.19 -14.52
N SER A 35 -24.18 26.81 -13.45
CA SER A 35 -25.58 26.68 -13.02
C SER A 35 -26.45 27.72 -13.70
N ASP A 36 -27.43 27.26 -14.48
CA ASP A 36 -28.57 28.07 -14.94
C ASP A 36 -29.57 28.33 -13.79
N GLU A 37 -30.21 29.50 -13.89
CA GLU A 37 -31.09 30.15 -12.92
C GLU A 37 -32.47 29.49 -12.69
N ASN A 38 -33.09 29.96 -11.59
CA ASN A 38 -34.48 29.88 -11.11
C ASN A 38 -34.73 28.75 -10.09
N ASP A 39 -35.17 29.01 -8.85
CA ASP A 39 -36.35 29.81 -8.51
C ASP A 39 -36.41 30.13 -6.99
N ARG A 40 -37.25 31.11 -6.64
CA ARG A 40 -37.43 31.75 -5.33
C ARG A 40 -38.19 30.88 -4.31
N LEU A 41 -37.84 30.95 -3.02
CA LEU A 41 -38.74 31.46 -1.95
C LEU A 41 -38.06 31.66 -0.58
N ARG A 42 -38.49 32.73 0.11
CA ARG A 42 -38.10 33.21 1.45
C ARG A 42 -38.68 32.40 2.61
N SER A 43 -37.95 32.33 3.74
CA SER A 43 -38.35 32.82 5.08
C SER A 43 -37.20 32.55 6.08
N SER A 44 -36.50 33.55 6.62
CA SER A 44 -36.81 34.37 7.80
C SER A 44 -37.10 33.57 9.07
N LEU A 45 -36.09 33.46 9.96
CA LEU A 45 -36.25 33.54 11.42
C LEU A 45 -34.88 33.79 12.06
N GLY A 46 -34.74 34.94 12.70
CA GLY A 46 -33.52 35.35 13.40
C GLY A 46 -33.51 34.93 14.87
N SER A 47 -32.34 35.03 15.49
CA SER A 47 -32.20 35.45 16.88
C SER A 47 -30.78 35.96 17.14
N LYS A 48 -30.75 37.17 17.71
CA LYS A 48 -29.58 37.90 18.18
C LYS A 48 -29.02 37.23 19.44
N SER A 49 -27.70 37.27 19.61
CA SER A 49 -27.13 37.61 20.93
C SER A 49 -25.75 38.25 20.76
N ASN A 50 -25.57 39.34 21.48
CA ASN A 50 -24.47 40.29 21.41
C ASN A 50 -23.21 39.73 22.08
N HIS A 51 -22.03 39.97 21.52
CA HIS A 51 -20.89 40.38 22.33
C HIS A 51 -20.11 41.49 21.65
N THR A 52 -20.01 42.57 22.41
CA THR A 52 -19.58 43.93 22.12
C THR A 52 -18.05 43.97 22.05
N SER A 53 -17.53 44.48 20.93
CA SER A 53 -16.34 45.34 20.78
C SER A 53 -15.24 45.26 21.84
N THR A 54 -14.17 44.53 21.52
CA THR A 54 -12.82 44.73 22.11
C THR A 54 -11.66 44.58 21.10
N THR A 55 -11.95 44.38 19.82
CA THR A 55 -10.93 44.04 18.80
C THR A 55 -10.29 45.25 18.12
N GLU A 56 -11.01 46.34 17.88
CA GLU A 56 -10.49 47.45 17.05
C GLU A 56 -9.29 48.17 17.68
N ALA A 57 -9.31 48.40 19.00
CA ALA A 57 -8.17 49.03 19.70
C ALA A 57 -6.95 48.11 19.82
N SER A 58 -7.15 46.79 19.80
CA SER A 58 -6.08 45.79 19.88
C SER A 58 -5.40 45.59 18.52
N GLU A 59 -6.15 45.75 17.43
CA GLU A 59 -5.63 45.69 16.05
C GLU A 59 -4.81 46.93 15.69
N GLU A 60 -5.24 48.14 16.08
CA GLU A 60 -4.45 49.36 15.84
C GLU A 60 -3.09 49.32 16.55
N LEU A 61 -3.03 48.78 17.77
CA LEU A 61 -1.80 48.67 18.55
C LEU A 61 -0.79 47.65 17.96
N MET A 62 -1.29 46.58 17.35
CA MET A 62 -0.47 45.55 16.69
C MET A 62 0.06 46.03 15.31
N ILE A 63 -0.68 46.90 14.63
CA ILE A 63 -0.27 47.48 13.34
C ILE A 63 0.87 48.49 13.51
N THR A 64 0.88 49.25 14.62
CA THR A 64 1.95 50.25 14.86
C THR A 64 3.29 49.62 15.24
N PHE A 65 3.30 48.44 15.83
CA PHE A 65 4.55 47.77 16.27
C PHE A 65 5.30 47.02 15.15
N THR A 66 4.67 46.78 14.00
CA THR A 66 5.20 45.86 12.97
C THR A 66 5.76 46.55 11.72
N SER A 67 5.49 47.84 11.49
CA SER A 67 6.06 48.59 10.36
C SER A 67 7.55 48.88 10.50
N ASP A 68 8.04 49.03 11.73
CA ASP A 68 9.38 49.56 12.01
C ASP A 68 10.49 48.49 11.92
N LEU A 69 10.11 47.22 11.72
CA LEU A 69 11.02 46.08 11.68
C LEU A 69 11.17 45.46 10.28
N VAL A 70 10.47 45.98 9.26
CA VAL A 70 10.51 45.42 7.90
C VAL A 70 11.55 46.18 7.06
N PRO A 71 12.64 45.52 6.62
CA PRO A 71 13.64 46.16 5.76
C PRO A 71 13.03 46.68 4.45
N SER A 72 13.56 47.80 3.96
CA SER A 72 13.21 48.37 2.65
C SER A 72 13.37 47.31 1.54
N GLY A 73 12.26 46.96 0.87
CA GLY A 73 12.22 45.98 -0.23
C GLY A 73 11.22 44.84 -0.05
N TYR A 74 10.64 44.66 1.15
CA TYR A 74 9.64 43.61 1.41
C TYR A 74 8.22 44.18 1.45
N LYS A 75 7.27 43.47 0.83
CA LYS A 75 5.84 43.83 0.81
C LYS A 75 5.11 43.00 1.87
N ILE A 76 4.41 43.66 2.79
CA ILE A 76 3.54 42.97 3.74
C ILE A 76 2.24 42.61 3.00
N GLU A 77 2.01 41.31 2.80
CA GLU A 77 0.71 40.81 2.34
C GLU A 77 -0.10 40.34 3.54
N ARG A 78 -1.34 40.84 3.67
CA ARG A 78 -2.30 40.30 4.65
C ARG A 78 -2.80 38.96 4.11
N ALA A 79 -2.35 37.87 4.72
CA ALA A 79 -2.99 36.58 4.51
C ALA A 79 -4.36 36.61 5.21
N GLU A 80 -5.44 36.40 4.47
CA GLU A 80 -6.74 36.11 5.09
C GLU A 80 -6.60 34.83 5.91
N CYS A 81 -6.93 34.91 7.19
CA CYS A 81 -6.98 33.74 8.05
C CYS A 81 -8.09 32.83 7.52
N VAL A 82 -7.72 31.76 6.82
CA VAL A 82 -8.65 30.77 6.31
C VAL A 82 -9.37 30.15 7.51
N ASP A 83 -10.70 30.21 7.48
CA ASP A 83 -11.61 29.73 8.52
C ASP A 83 -11.17 28.37 9.06
N ILE A 84 -11.04 28.26 10.39
CA ILE A 84 -10.49 27.07 11.05
C ILE A 84 -11.52 25.95 10.88
N ARG A 85 -11.33 25.12 9.85
CA ARG A 85 -12.19 23.95 9.61
C ARG A 85 -12.24 23.09 10.87
N LYS A 86 -13.44 22.89 11.43
CA LYS A 86 -13.68 21.91 12.51
C LYS A 86 -13.26 20.53 12.01
N ARG A 87 -12.17 19.98 12.55
CA ARG A 87 -11.72 18.62 12.25
C ARG A 87 -12.28 17.67 13.31
N GLN A 88 -12.77 16.52 12.86
CA GLN A 88 -13.14 15.41 13.72
C GLN A 88 -12.11 14.29 13.52
N GLN A 89 -11.68 13.69 14.62
CA GLN A 89 -10.81 12.52 14.61
C GLN A 89 -11.65 11.28 14.89
N ALA A 90 -11.49 10.26 14.07
CA ALA A 90 -12.06 8.94 14.30
C ALA A 90 -10.91 7.96 14.57
N GLU A 91 -11.05 7.12 15.58
CA GLU A 91 -10.08 6.09 15.95
C GLU A 91 -10.77 4.73 15.93
N VAL A 92 -10.08 3.72 15.39
CA VAL A 92 -10.55 2.34 15.34
C VAL A 92 -9.48 1.47 15.99
N ALA A 93 -9.86 0.76 17.05
CA ALA A 93 -9.00 -0.24 17.68
C ALA A 93 -9.38 -1.63 17.16
N ILE A 94 -8.39 -2.38 16.67
CA ILE A 94 -8.57 -3.72 16.09
C ILE A 94 -7.84 -4.78 16.93
N SER A 95 -8.42 -5.97 17.00
CA SER A 95 -7.87 -7.16 17.67
C SER A 95 -8.04 -8.36 16.75
N PRO A 96 -7.09 -9.31 16.69
CA PRO A 96 -5.86 -9.38 17.49
C PRO A 96 -4.77 -8.40 17.04
N ILE A 97 -3.85 -8.07 17.96
CA ILE A 97 -2.65 -7.30 17.65
C ILE A 97 -1.65 -8.19 16.92
N GLY A 98 -1.00 -7.65 15.90
CA GLY A 98 0.05 -8.32 15.15
C GLY A 98 1.25 -7.41 14.90
N LYS A 99 2.33 -8.00 14.40
CA LYS A 99 3.51 -7.30 13.89
C LYS A 99 3.52 -7.35 12.35
N PRO A 100 4.07 -6.36 11.63
CA PRO A 100 4.15 -6.40 10.17
C PRO A 100 4.81 -7.69 9.64
N ILE A 101 4.40 -8.18 8.47
CA ILE A 101 4.92 -9.46 7.95
C ILE A 101 6.41 -9.45 7.61
N ASN A 102 7.02 -8.29 7.41
CA ASN A 102 8.46 -8.14 7.24
C ASN A 102 9.26 -8.22 8.56
N ASP A 103 8.58 -8.23 9.71
CA ASP A 103 9.16 -8.42 11.05
C ASP A 103 8.98 -9.86 11.52
N PHE A 104 9.38 -10.83 10.69
CA PHE A 104 9.24 -12.27 10.99
C PHE A 104 10.52 -12.84 11.60
N ASN A 105 10.42 -13.90 12.41
CA ASN A 105 11.62 -14.61 12.89
C ASN A 105 11.95 -15.84 12.05
N THR A 106 10.93 -16.47 11.45
CA THR A 106 11.10 -17.72 10.70
C THR A 106 10.35 -17.70 9.36
N PRO A 107 10.82 -18.44 8.35
CA PRO A 107 10.05 -18.66 7.11
C PRO A 107 8.67 -19.25 7.36
N LEU A 108 8.50 -20.04 8.43
CA LEU A 108 7.21 -20.61 8.82
C LEU A 108 6.20 -19.53 9.19
N GLU A 109 6.60 -18.49 9.94
CA GLU A 109 5.73 -17.33 10.23
C GLU A 109 5.24 -16.67 8.93
N VAL A 110 6.13 -16.41 7.97
CA VAL A 110 5.78 -15.77 6.69
C VAL A 110 4.79 -16.63 5.90
N VAL A 111 5.07 -17.93 5.75
CA VAL A 111 4.24 -18.83 4.94
C VAL A 111 2.86 -19.04 5.59
N MET A 112 2.79 -19.19 6.92
CA MET A 112 1.50 -19.27 7.64
C MET A 112 0.74 -17.94 7.59
N GLY A 113 1.44 -16.82 7.77
CA GLY A 113 0.89 -15.47 7.69
C GLY A 113 0.23 -15.16 6.34
N LEU A 114 0.97 -15.39 5.25
CA LEU A 114 0.44 -15.20 3.89
C LEU A 114 -0.74 -16.12 3.59
N ARG A 115 -0.66 -17.39 3.99
CA ARG A 115 -1.77 -18.33 3.80
C ARG A 115 -3.05 -17.83 4.46
N ASP A 116 -2.96 -17.38 5.72
CA ASP A 116 -4.12 -16.95 6.48
C ASP A 116 -4.65 -15.61 5.97
N ALA A 117 -3.77 -14.70 5.54
CA ALA A 117 -4.17 -13.47 4.85
C ALA A 117 -4.90 -13.76 3.53
N ILE A 118 -4.47 -14.77 2.75
CA ILE A 118 -5.17 -15.20 1.52
C ILE A 118 -6.53 -15.83 1.85
N LYS A 119 -6.64 -16.59 2.94
CA LYS A 119 -7.93 -17.13 3.41
C LYS A 119 -8.88 -16.00 3.84
N ALA A 120 -8.38 -15.00 4.56
CA ALA A 120 -9.13 -13.82 4.92
C ALA A 120 -9.58 -13.02 3.69
N HIS A 121 -8.69 -12.82 2.72
CA HIS A 121 -8.99 -12.19 1.44
C HIS A 121 -10.07 -12.96 0.65
N ARG A 122 -10.02 -14.29 0.63
CA ARG A 122 -11.07 -15.12 0.04
C ARG A 122 -12.42 -14.83 0.69
N SER A 123 -12.50 -14.85 2.02
CA SER A 123 -13.75 -14.57 2.75
C SER A 123 -14.26 -13.14 2.53
N LEU A 124 -13.37 -12.14 2.53
CA LEU A 124 -13.72 -10.76 2.15
C LEU A 124 -14.39 -10.70 0.77
N PHE A 125 -13.81 -11.39 -0.21
CA PHE A 125 -14.35 -11.39 -1.55
C PHE A 125 -15.63 -12.23 -1.70
N THR A 126 -15.66 -13.46 -1.17
CA THR A 126 -16.77 -14.40 -1.38
C THR A 126 -17.97 -14.07 -0.52
N ASP A 127 -17.74 -13.71 0.74
CA ASP A 127 -18.80 -13.62 1.75
C ASP A 127 -19.24 -12.16 1.92
N ALA A 128 -18.27 -11.25 2.08
CA ALA A 128 -18.54 -9.83 2.27
C ALA A 128 -18.67 -9.04 0.96
N LYS A 129 -18.30 -9.64 -0.18
CA LYS A 129 -18.29 -8.97 -1.49
C LYS A 129 -17.41 -7.72 -1.50
N ILE A 130 -16.22 -7.80 -0.92
CA ILE A 130 -15.26 -6.70 -0.83
C ILE A 130 -13.97 -7.08 -1.58
N LEU A 131 -13.48 -6.18 -2.42
CA LEU A 131 -12.12 -6.23 -3.00
C LEU A 131 -11.19 -5.35 -2.19
N HIS A 132 -9.99 -5.83 -1.87
CA HIS A 132 -9.06 -5.12 -0.99
C HIS A 132 -8.26 -4.05 -1.72
N ARG A 133 -7.75 -4.35 -2.93
CA ARG A 133 -7.06 -3.41 -3.85
C ARG A 133 -5.70 -2.86 -3.40
N ASP A 134 -5.25 -3.14 -2.19
CA ASP A 134 -3.94 -2.68 -1.68
C ASP A 134 -3.25 -3.74 -0.83
N ILE A 135 -3.14 -4.95 -1.38
CA ILE A 135 -2.32 -5.99 -0.75
C ILE A 135 -0.85 -5.57 -0.79
N SER A 136 -0.24 -5.45 0.39
CA SER A 136 1.16 -5.02 0.55
C SER A 136 1.78 -5.64 1.81
N VAL A 137 3.11 -5.55 1.95
CA VAL A 137 3.82 -5.98 3.17
C VAL A 137 3.36 -5.23 4.43
N ASN A 138 2.80 -4.03 4.30
CA ASN A 138 2.35 -3.24 5.45
C ASN A 138 0.93 -3.60 5.88
N ASN A 139 0.15 -4.21 4.98
CA ASN A 139 -1.26 -4.51 5.21
C ASN A 139 -1.49 -5.98 5.64
N ILE A 140 -0.40 -6.71 5.87
CA ILE A 140 -0.42 -8.08 6.37
C ILE A 140 0.36 -8.12 7.68
N LEU A 141 -0.31 -8.51 8.75
CA LEU A 141 0.30 -8.70 10.06
C LEU A 141 0.48 -10.19 10.37
N LEU A 142 1.51 -10.50 11.14
CA LEU A 142 1.74 -11.77 11.80
C LEU A 142 1.19 -11.71 13.22
N LYS A 143 0.43 -12.72 13.60
CA LYS A 143 -0.05 -12.88 14.98
C LYS A 143 1.14 -13.06 15.91
N ILE A 144 1.16 -12.27 17.00
CA ILE A 144 2.17 -12.38 18.04
C ILE A 144 1.84 -13.60 18.91
N CYS A 145 2.72 -14.60 18.92
CA CYS A 145 2.61 -15.80 19.74
C CYS A 145 3.94 -16.54 19.82
N ASP A 146 4.11 -17.33 20.88
CA ASP A 146 5.34 -18.07 21.15
C ASP A 146 5.33 -19.50 20.57
N ASP A 147 4.14 -20.12 20.44
CA ASP A 147 4.01 -21.47 19.87
C ASP A 147 3.89 -21.40 18.34
N PRO A 148 4.80 -22.04 17.57
CA PRO A 148 4.71 -22.14 16.12
C PRO A 148 3.41 -22.77 15.58
N LYS A 149 2.65 -23.48 16.41
CA LYS A 149 1.33 -24.02 16.07
C LYS A 149 0.27 -22.92 15.98
N ASP A 150 0.45 -21.83 16.74
CA ASP A 150 -0.49 -20.72 16.85
C ASP A 150 -0.15 -19.54 15.94
N TYR A 151 0.95 -19.64 15.18
CA TYR A 151 1.30 -18.70 14.11
C TYR A 151 0.12 -18.53 13.16
N GLY A 152 -0.04 -17.30 12.67
CA GLY A 152 -1.10 -16.96 11.73
C GLY A 152 -0.96 -15.55 11.21
N GLY A 153 -1.81 -15.22 10.25
CA GLY A 153 -1.82 -13.93 9.56
C GLY A 153 -3.13 -13.17 9.74
N ILE A 154 -3.04 -11.85 9.69
CA ILE A 154 -4.17 -10.92 9.76
C ILE A 154 -4.04 -9.99 8.56
N LEU A 155 -5.11 -9.88 7.77
CA LEU A 155 -5.20 -8.91 6.68
C LEU A 155 -5.91 -7.66 7.20
N ILE A 156 -5.30 -6.50 7.03
CA ILE A 156 -5.78 -5.20 7.55
C ILE A 156 -5.82 -4.16 6.43
N ASP A 157 -6.29 -2.95 6.76
CA ASP A 157 -6.33 -1.78 5.87
C ASP A 157 -7.29 -1.96 4.67
N LEU A 158 -8.54 -1.55 4.88
CA LEU A 158 -9.59 -1.54 3.86
C LEU A 158 -9.86 -0.13 3.32
N ASP A 159 -8.94 0.82 3.50
CA ASP A 159 -9.15 2.22 3.12
C ASP A 159 -9.34 2.39 1.60
N LEU A 160 -8.72 1.52 0.80
CA LEU A 160 -8.85 1.48 -0.67
C LEU A 160 -9.84 0.41 -1.16
N ALA A 161 -10.52 -0.28 -0.24
CA ALA A 161 -11.41 -1.37 -0.57
C ALA A 161 -12.70 -0.87 -1.27
N THR A 162 -13.31 -1.75 -2.06
CA THR A 162 -14.57 -1.45 -2.77
C THR A 162 -15.52 -2.63 -2.69
N LEU A 163 -16.82 -2.32 -2.62
CA LEU A 163 -17.87 -3.34 -2.70
C LEU A 163 -17.95 -3.87 -4.13
N PHE A 164 -18.01 -5.19 -4.29
CA PHE A 164 -18.14 -5.88 -5.56
C PHE A 164 -19.54 -6.47 -5.69
N LYS A 165 -20.43 -5.77 -6.40
CA LYS A 165 -21.83 -6.18 -6.55
C LYS A 165 -22.20 -6.33 -8.01
N ASP A 166 -22.94 -7.39 -8.35
CA ASP A 166 -23.44 -7.67 -9.70
C ASP A 166 -22.34 -7.70 -10.78
N GLY A 167 -21.18 -8.26 -10.42
CA GLY A 167 -20.02 -8.36 -11.31
C GLY A 167 -19.23 -7.06 -11.50
N LYS A 168 -19.55 -6.00 -10.74
CA LYS A 168 -18.90 -4.68 -10.86
C LYS A 168 -18.48 -4.13 -9.50
N ALA A 169 -17.33 -3.47 -9.45
CA ALA A 169 -16.93 -2.65 -8.31
C ALA A 169 -17.88 -1.44 -8.18
N GLN A 170 -18.30 -1.17 -6.96
CA GLN A 170 -19.22 -0.08 -6.58
C GLN A 170 -18.39 1.01 -5.90
N GLY A 171 -18.28 2.16 -6.54
CA GLY A 171 -17.50 3.29 -6.04
C GLY A 171 -16.91 4.12 -7.16
N LYS A 172 -16.27 5.24 -6.80
CA LYS A 172 -15.53 6.06 -7.75
C LYS A 172 -14.44 5.17 -8.37
N LEU A 173 -14.44 5.07 -9.69
CA LEU A 173 -13.41 4.36 -10.42
C LEU A 173 -12.13 5.19 -10.33
N GLU A 174 -11.34 4.93 -9.30
CA GLU A 174 -10.15 5.71 -9.01
C GLU A 174 -9.00 5.31 -9.92
N VAL A 175 -8.22 6.32 -10.29
CA VAL A 175 -6.99 6.20 -11.05
C VAL A 175 -6.00 5.36 -10.24
N MET A 176 -5.63 4.18 -10.76
CA MET A 176 -4.47 3.37 -10.35
C MET A 176 -4.12 3.48 -8.85
N THR A 177 -4.93 2.85 -7.99
CA THR A 177 -4.71 2.85 -6.55
C THR A 177 -3.86 1.67 -6.10
N GLY A 178 -3.08 1.87 -5.04
CA GLY A 178 -2.33 0.83 -4.36
C GLY A 178 -0.82 0.99 -4.45
N THR A 179 -0.11 0.00 -3.93
CA THR A 179 1.34 0.03 -3.78
C THR A 179 2.07 -0.50 -5.03
N MET A 180 2.81 0.36 -5.75
CA MET A 180 3.46 0.06 -7.05
C MET A 180 4.26 -1.25 -7.08
N GLN A 181 5.01 -1.51 -6.01
CA GLN A 181 5.82 -2.71 -5.79
C GLN A 181 5.01 -3.99 -5.99
N PHE A 182 3.76 -3.99 -5.53
CA PHE A 182 2.88 -5.17 -5.46
C PHE A 182 1.74 -5.11 -6.48
N MET A 183 1.60 -4.00 -7.20
CA MET A 183 0.54 -3.83 -8.19
C MET A 183 0.63 -4.86 -9.33
N ALA A 184 -0.53 -5.40 -9.72
CA ALA A 184 -0.68 -6.40 -10.77
C ALA A 184 -0.37 -5.85 -12.19
N LEU A 185 0.10 -6.72 -13.07
CA LEU A 185 0.49 -6.39 -14.45
C LEU A 185 -0.64 -5.75 -15.25
N GLU A 186 -1.84 -6.30 -15.17
CA GLU A 186 -3.00 -5.78 -15.91
C GLU A 186 -3.39 -4.38 -15.41
N ILE A 187 -3.26 -4.12 -14.11
CA ILE A 187 -3.52 -2.81 -13.52
C ILE A 187 -2.49 -1.79 -14.03
N LEU A 188 -1.20 -2.15 -13.99
CA LEU A 188 -0.12 -1.31 -14.50
C LEU A 188 -0.29 -1.04 -16.00
N LYS A 189 -0.55 -2.07 -16.81
CA LYS A 189 -0.73 -1.93 -18.26
C LYS A 189 -1.82 -0.93 -18.60
N ASN A 190 -2.98 -1.06 -17.97
CA ASN A 190 -4.12 -0.23 -18.27
C ASN A 190 -3.92 1.23 -17.84
N SER A 191 -3.04 1.52 -16.88
CA SER A 191 -2.78 2.88 -16.41
C SER A 191 -2.04 3.75 -17.44
N PHE A 192 -1.33 3.15 -18.41
CA PHE A 192 -0.60 3.89 -19.45
C PHE A 192 -1.03 3.53 -20.88
N ALA A 193 -1.63 2.35 -21.11
CA ALA A 193 -2.01 1.93 -22.45
C ALA A 193 -3.21 2.72 -23.02
N VAL A 194 -4.12 3.18 -22.16
CA VAL A 194 -5.33 3.91 -22.57
C VAL A 194 -5.51 5.13 -21.67
N PRO A 195 -5.32 6.36 -22.19
CA PRO A 195 -5.55 7.58 -21.44
C PRO A 195 -6.98 7.64 -20.91
N GLY A 196 -7.13 7.87 -19.61
CA GLY A 196 -8.44 7.92 -18.95
C GLY A 196 -9.12 6.56 -18.76
N ALA A 197 -8.43 5.44 -19.03
CA ALA A 197 -9.00 4.13 -18.76
C ALA A 197 -9.23 3.93 -17.26
N VAL A 198 -10.47 3.57 -16.98
CA VAL A 198 -10.88 3.02 -15.71
C VAL A 198 -10.38 1.58 -15.62
N VAL A 199 -9.56 1.31 -14.60
CA VAL A 199 -9.05 -0.03 -14.34
C VAL A 199 -9.91 -0.72 -13.28
N SER A 200 -10.66 -1.75 -13.67
CA SER A 200 -11.40 -2.55 -12.70
C SER A 200 -10.47 -3.54 -12.00
N HIS A 201 -10.31 -3.38 -10.69
CA HIS A 201 -9.67 -4.40 -9.87
C HIS A 201 -10.55 -5.65 -9.78
N SER A 202 -9.93 -6.79 -9.47
CA SER A 202 -10.60 -8.07 -9.26
C SER A 202 -9.81 -8.86 -8.22
N TYR A 203 -10.40 -9.94 -7.69
CA TYR A 203 -9.74 -10.79 -6.70
C TYR A 203 -8.44 -11.41 -7.24
N ARG A 204 -8.33 -11.61 -8.56
CA ARG A 204 -7.10 -12.08 -9.20
C ARG A 204 -5.96 -11.08 -9.03
N HIS A 205 -6.23 -9.78 -9.18
CA HIS A 205 -5.22 -8.75 -9.04
C HIS A 205 -4.67 -8.68 -7.61
N ASP A 206 -5.53 -8.88 -6.62
CA ASP A 206 -5.12 -9.00 -5.22
C ASP A 206 -4.28 -10.29 -4.99
N LEU A 207 -4.67 -11.42 -5.60
CA LEU A 207 -3.88 -12.67 -5.55
C LEU A 207 -2.51 -12.55 -6.23
N GLU A 208 -2.41 -11.81 -7.33
CA GLU A 208 -1.14 -11.47 -7.98
C GLU A 208 -0.27 -10.60 -7.06
N SER A 209 -0.90 -9.66 -6.34
CA SER A 209 -0.23 -8.82 -5.35
C SER A 209 0.33 -9.64 -4.19
N PHE A 210 -0.42 -10.64 -3.68
CA PHE A 210 0.10 -11.59 -2.67
C PHE A 210 1.33 -12.36 -3.16
N PHE A 211 1.38 -12.73 -4.44
CA PHE A 211 2.55 -13.37 -5.02
C PHE A 211 3.76 -12.43 -5.07
N TYR A 212 3.55 -11.17 -5.44
CA TYR A 212 4.62 -10.16 -5.38
C TYR A 212 5.10 -9.91 -3.95
N VAL A 213 4.22 -9.92 -2.94
CA VAL A 213 4.60 -9.84 -1.53
C VAL A 213 5.47 -11.04 -1.12
N LEU A 214 5.07 -12.27 -1.49
CA LEU A 214 5.85 -13.48 -1.22
C LEU A 214 7.27 -13.37 -1.81
N LEU A 215 7.37 -13.04 -3.10
CA LEU A 215 8.67 -12.88 -3.78
C LEU A 215 9.50 -11.77 -3.15
N TRP A 216 8.88 -10.62 -2.84
CA TRP A 216 9.57 -9.51 -2.20
C TRP A 216 10.19 -9.93 -0.87
N ILE A 217 9.45 -10.65 -0.02
CA ILE A 217 9.98 -11.13 1.26
C ILE A 217 11.10 -12.13 1.04
N CYS A 218 10.89 -13.13 0.18
CA CYS A 218 11.89 -14.17 -0.09
C CYS A 218 13.19 -13.58 -0.66
N ILE A 219 13.12 -12.61 -1.58
CA ILE A 219 14.31 -12.04 -2.23
C ILE A 219 15.01 -11.04 -1.30
N ARG A 220 14.26 -10.26 -0.51
CA ARG A 220 14.81 -9.17 0.30
C ARG A 220 15.43 -9.64 1.61
N TYR A 221 14.87 -10.67 2.24
CA TYR A 221 15.25 -11.09 3.59
C TYR A 221 15.83 -12.49 3.62
N GLY A 222 16.56 -12.82 4.70
CA GLY A 222 17.14 -14.17 4.89
C GLY A 222 18.51 -14.38 4.22
N TRP A 223 19.11 -13.33 3.68
CA TRP A 223 20.51 -13.30 3.24
C TRP A 223 21.47 -13.09 4.43
N PRO A 224 22.73 -13.56 4.34
CA PRO A 224 23.76 -13.21 5.31
C PRO A 224 23.84 -11.69 5.52
N ASP A 225 24.10 -11.27 6.76
CA ASP A 225 24.18 -9.86 7.19
C ASP A 225 22.93 -9.01 6.88
N ASN A 226 21.78 -9.65 6.64
CA ASN A 226 20.51 -9.00 6.27
C ASN A 226 20.62 -8.09 5.02
N LYS A 227 21.55 -8.37 4.12
CA LYS A 227 21.76 -7.61 2.89
C LYS A 227 21.49 -8.48 1.66
N SER A 228 20.31 -8.32 1.07
CA SER A 228 20.02 -8.92 -0.22
C SER A 228 20.92 -8.32 -1.31
N PRO A 229 21.64 -9.14 -2.10
CA PRO A 229 22.38 -8.65 -3.26
C PRO A 229 21.45 -8.27 -4.43
N HIS A 230 20.14 -8.48 -4.29
CA HIS A 230 19.14 -8.28 -5.33
C HIS A 230 18.22 -7.07 -5.05
N LEU A 231 18.64 -6.12 -4.20
CA LEU A 231 17.87 -4.91 -3.93
C LEU A 231 17.66 -4.04 -5.18
N ASP A 232 18.68 -3.94 -6.04
CA ASP A 232 18.56 -3.21 -7.31
C ASP A 232 17.53 -3.83 -8.25
N PHE A 233 17.37 -5.15 -8.18
CA PHE A 233 16.33 -5.86 -8.91
C PHE A 233 14.95 -5.49 -8.39
N LEU A 234 14.74 -5.58 -7.06
CA LEU A 234 13.48 -5.23 -6.43
C LEU A 234 13.12 -3.75 -6.65
N ARG A 235 14.12 -2.87 -6.77
CA ARG A 235 13.94 -1.45 -7.10
C ARG A 235 13.16 -1.25 -8.41
N LYS A 236 13.42 -2.07 -9.42
CA LYS A 236 12.75 -1.98 -10.73
C LYS A 236 11.25 -2.24 -10.67
N TRP A 237 10.73 -2.77 -9.57
CA TRP A 237 9.29 -2.99 -9.38
C TRP A 237 8.54 -1.74 -8.90
N TYR A 238 9.25 -0.67 -8.56
CA TYR A 238 8.63 0.57 -8.06
C TYR A 238 9.36 1.86 -8.41
N SER A 239 10.52 1.79 -9.07
CA SER A 239 11.22 2.96 -9.61
C SER A 239 10.98 3.09 -11.10
N GLY A 240 10.65 4.30 -11.55
CA GLY A 240 10.40 4.59 -12.97
C GLY A 240 8.94 4.89 -13.26
N THR A 241 8.58 4.91 -14.54
CA THR A 241 7.22 5.05 -15.02
C THR A 241 6.41 3.76 -14.82
N ALA A 242 5.08 3.85 -14.87
CA ALA A 242 4.22 2.65 -14.81
C ALA A 242 4.52 1.67 -15.95
N GLU A 243 4.89 2.18 -17.13
CA GLU A 243 5.29 1.37 -18.29
C GLU A 243 6.61 0.64 -18.07
N GLU A 244 7.61 1.32 -17.50
CA GLU A 244 8.90 0.71 -17.15
C GLU A 244 8.72 -0.39 -16.09
N ILE A 245 7.95 -0.11 -15.04
CA ILE A 245 7.65 -1.06 -13.97
C ILE A 245 6.92 -2.29 -14.52
N HIS A 246 5.89 -2.07 -15.35
CA HIS A 246 5.17 -3.14 -16.03
C HIS A 246 6.10 -4.00 -16.89
N THR A 247 6.94 -3.36 -17.70
CA THR A 247 7.84 -4.06 -18.63
C THR A 247 8.84 -4.93 -17.87
N ASN A 248 9.43 -4.40 -16.80
CA ASN A 248 10.34 -5.14 -15.92
C ASN A 248 9.64 -6.35 -15.29
N LYS A 249 8.49 -6.15 -14.63
CA LYS A 249 7.73 -7.24 -14.02
C LYS A 249 7.32 -8.29 -15.06
N LYS A 250 6.78 -7.85 -16.20
CA LYS A 250 6.30 -8.74 -17.27
C LYS A 250 7.43 -9.61 -17.80
N MET A 251 8.61 -9.05 -18.05
CA MET A 251 9.79 -9.80 -18.48
C MET A 251 10.14 -10.91 -17.48
N GLN A 252 10.14 -10.58 -16.19
CA GLN A 252 10.53 -11.52 -15.14
C GLN A 252 9.48 -12.60 -14.86
N MET A 253 8.21 -12.35 -15.20
CA MET A 253 7.15 -13.36 -15.10
C MET A 253 7.11 -14.30 -16.32
N LYS A 254 7.93 -14.10 -17.36
CA LYS A 254 8.05 -15.05 -18.48
C LYS A 254 8.70 -16.36 -18.04
N LEU A 255 8.32 -17.46 -18.68
CA LEU A 255 8.81 -18.80 -18.34
C LEU A 255 10.35 -18.92 -18.35
N GLU A 256 10.99 -18.40 -19.39
CA GLU A 256 12.45 -18.43 -19.58
C GLU A 256 13.16 -17.71 -18.42
N THR A 257 12.81 -16.44 -18.19
CA THR A 257 13.43 -15.60 -17.17
C THR A 257 13.10 -16.05 -15.74
N PHE A 258 11.85 -16.41 -15.46
CA PHE A 258 11.44 -16.83 -14.12
C PHE A 258 12.15 -18.12 -13.69
N GLY A 259 12.31 -19.05 -14.64
CA GLY A 259 12.94 -20.36 -14.42
C GLY A 259 14.43 -20.31 -14.12
N GLU A 260 15.14 -19.32 -14.66
CA GLU A 260 16.60 -19.22 -14.61
C GLU A 260 17.07 -18.22 -13.55
N GLU A 261 16.40 -17.08 -13.41
CA GLU A 261 16.91 -15.97 -12.59
C GLU A 261 16.27 -15.92 -11.20
N VAL A 262 14.95 -16.08 -11.11
CA VAL A 262 14.21 -15.82 -9.85
C VAL A 262 14.54 -16.87 -8.77
N TYR A 263 14.91 -18.10 -9.14
CA TYR A 263 15.32 -19.12 -8.17
C TYR A 263 16.65 -18.81 -7.50
N GLU A 264 17.61 -18.26 -8.24
CA GLU A 264 18.92 -17.90 -7.71
C GLU A 264 18.85 -16.74 -6.72
N TRP A 265 17.75 -15.98 -6.75
CA TRP A 265 17.53 -14.84 -5.85
C TRP A 265 16.82 -15.19 -4.55
N ILE A 266 16.41 -16.45 -4.37
CA ILE A 266 15.84 -16.93 -3.10
C ILE A 266 16.99 -17.45 -2.22
N PRO A 267 17.26 -16.83 -1.07
CA PRO A 267 18.35 -17.22 -0.20
C PRO A 267 18.11 -18.59 0.42
N PRO A 268 19.18 -19.24 0.94
CA PRO A 268 19.08 -20.55 1.58
C PRO A 268 18.00 -20.63 2.68
N THR A 269 17.84 -19.57 3.47
CA THR A 269 16.80 -19.45 4.52
C THR A 269 15.38 -19.68 3.98
N PHE A 270 15.11 -19.29 2.74
CA PHE A 270 13.81 -19.43 2.09
C PHE A 270 13.76 -20.56 1.05
N LYS A 271 14.79 -21.41 0.93
CA LYS A 271 14.88 -22.45 -0.12
C LYS A 271 13.67 -23.39 -0.15
N VAL A 272 13.11 -23.72 1.01
CA VAL A 272 11.90 -24.56 1.13
C VAL A 272 10.66 -23.95 0.43
N THR A 273 10.63 -22.62 0.24
CA THR A 273 9.54 -21.91 -0.43
C THR A 273 9.65 -21.91 -1.95
N GLU A 274 10.72 -22.40 -2.56
CA GLU A 274 10.87 -22.40 -4.02
C GLU A 274 9.74 -23.14 -4.74
N ASN A 275 9.30 -24.26 -4.18
CA ASN A 275 8.19 -25.02 -4.72
C ASN A 275 6.86 -24.26 -4.60
N LEU A 276 6.68 -23.50 -3.52
CA LEU A 276 5.52 -22.61 -3.33
C LEU A 276 5.52 -21.53 -4.41
N VAL A 277 6.63 -20.80 -4.53
CA VAL A 277 6.83 -19.74 -5.52
C VAL A 277 6.58 -20.26 -6.94
N ARG A 278 7.18 -21.41 -7.30
CA ARG A 278 6.95 -22.07 -8.60
C ARG A 278 5.48 -22.37 -8.84
N LYS A 279 4.79 -22.88 -7.83
CA LYS A 279 3.40 -23.31 -7.95
C LYS A 279 2.46 -22.12 -8.13
N LEU A 280 2.63 -21.07 -7.32
CA LEU A 280 1.86 -19.83 -7.45
C LEU A 280 2.12 -19.18 -8.81
N TRP A 281 3.39 -19.08 -9.24
CA TRP A 281 3.72 -18.53 -10.56
C TRP A 281 3.01 -19.28 -11.68
N LYS A 282 3.01 -20.62 -11.66
CA LYS A 282 2.27 -21.43 -12.64
C LYS A 282 0.76 -21.17 -12.61
N ILE A 283 0.16 -21.05 -11.42
CA ILE A 283 -1.28 -20.81 -11.27
C ILE A 283 -1.66 -19.42 -11.82
N LEU A 284 -0.83 -18.41 -11.53
CA LEU A 284 -1.15 -17.02 -11.84
C LEU A 284 -0.76 -16.63 -13.26
N PHE A 285 0.40 -17.04 -13.76
CA PHE A 285 0.97 -16.50 -15.00
C PHE A 285 1.06 -17.52 -16.15
N CYS A 286 1.03 -18.83 -15.87
CA CYS A 286 1.25 -19.86 -16.90
C CYS A 286 -0.08 -20.38 -17.49
N LYS A 287 -0.52 -19.83 -18.63
CA LYS A 287 -1.58 -20.42 -19.47
C LYS A 287 -1.14 -20.44 -20.94
N GLY A 288 -0.47 -21.51 -21.37
CA GLY A 288 0.09 -21.61 -22.72
C GLY A 288 1.42 -20.86 -22.85
N GLU A 289 1.66 -20.24 -24.01
CA GLU A 289 2.89 -19.48 -24.30
C GLU A 289 2.84 -18.02 -23.80
N ASP A 290 1.65 -17.50 -23.49
CA ASP A 290 1.45 -16.13 -23.02
C ASP A 290 1.25 -16.04 -21.50
N ILE A 291 1.60 -14.86 -20.95
CA ILE A 291 1.29 -14.53 -19.54
C ILE A 291 -0.22 -14.42 -19.40
N ALA A 292 -0.78 -15.25 -18.54
CA ALA A 292 -2.21 -15.23 -18.25
C ALA A 292 -2.62 -13.85 -17.70
N THR A 293 -3.66 -13.26 -18.28
CA THR A 293 -4.36 -12.07 -17.78
C THR A 293 -5.86 -12.37 -17.71
N GLY A 294 -6.64 -11.51 -17.04
CA GLY A 294 -8.08 -11.68 -16.91
C GLY A 294 -8.53 -12.63 -15.80
N THR A 295 -9.75 -12.43 -15.34
CA THR A 295 -10.32 -13.07 -14.14
C THR A 295 -11.22 -14.24 -14.52
N THR A 296 -11.12 -15.37 -13.82
CA THR A 296 -12.01 -16.52 -14.03
C THR A 296 -13.39 -16.26 -13.42
N HIS A 297 -14.44 -16.96 -13.88
CA HIS A 297 -15.77 -16.80 -13.27
C HIS A 297 -15.84 -17.47 -11.89
N ASP A 298 -15.19 -18.62 -11.73
CA ASP A 298 -15.10 -19.31 -10.45
C ASP A 298 -13.78 -18.93 -9.73
N PRO A 299 -13.85 -18.17 -8.61
CA PRO A 299 -12.67 -17.77 -7.86
C PRO A 299 -11.87 -18.94 -7.28
N ASP A 300 -12.52 -20.07 -7.02
CA ASP A 300 -11.88 -21.22 -6.39
C ASP A 300 -10.88 -21.93 -7.31
N THR A 301 -10.98 -21.69 -8.62
CA THR A 301 -9.96 -22.08 -9.59
C THR A 301 -8.58 -21.45 -9.31
N LEU A 302 -8.53 -20.32 -8.60
CA LEU A 302 -7.29 -19.70 -8.14
C LEU A 302 -7.06 -19.91 -6.64
N TYR A 303 -8.05 -19.63 -5.79
CA TYR A 303 -7.86 -19.71 -4.33
C TYR A 303 -7.48 -21.10 -3.85
N SER A 304 -8.23 -22.13 -4.23
CA SER A 304 -8.04 -23.49 -3.73
C SER A 304 -6.63 -24.05 -4.04
N PRO A 305 -6.13 -24.00 -5.29
CA PRO A 305 -4.78 -24.49 -5.57
C PRO A 305 -3.67 -23.63 -4.94
N ILE A 306 -3.87 -22.32 -4.77
CA ILE A 306 -2.91 -21.44 -4.07
C ILE A 306 -2.83 -21.84 -2.59
N ILE A 307 -3.97 -21.89 -1.89
CA ILE A 307 -4.03 -22.26 -0.47
C ILE A 307 -3.42 -23.66 -0.25
N MET A 308 -3.73 -24.61 -1.12
CA MET A 308 -3.15 -25.96 -1.05
C MET A 308 -1.62 -25.96 -1.21
N ALA A 309 -1.06 -25.08 -2.04
CA ALA A 309 0.39 -24.95 -2.19
C ALA A 309 1.04 -24.45 -0.89
N PHE A 310 0.40 -23.50 -0.20
CA PHE A 310 0.83 -23.03 1.12
C PHE A 310 0.79 -24.16 2.16
N GLU A 311 -0.34 -24.89 2.28
CA GLU A 311 -0.47 -25.97 3.27
C GLU A 311 0.60 -27.06 3.07
N LYS A 312 0.90 -27.43 1.82
CA LYS A 312 1.99 -28.38 1.52
C LYS A 312 3.37 -27.87 1.95
N THR A 313 3.62 -26.57 1.81
CA THR A 313 4.89 -25.96 2.19
C THR A 313 5.01 -25.88 3.70
N ILE A 314 3.92 -25.60 4.41
CA ILE A 314 3.85 -25.57 5.87
C ILE A 314 4.13 -26.95 6.45
N LEU A 315 3.60 -28.02 5.85
CA LEU A 315 3.92 -29.39 6.28
C LEU A 315 5.41 -29.69 6.20
N LYS A 316 6.10 -29.20 5.16
CA LYS A 316 7.56 -29.37 5.01
C LYS A 316 8.39 -28.51 5.96
N LEU A 317 7.86 -27.36 6.37
CA LEU A 317 8.51 -26.47 7.34
C LEU A 317 8.33 -26.95 8.78
N LYS A 318 7.34 -27.81 9.04
CA LYS A 318 7.07 -28.41 10.35
C LYS A 318 7.71 -29.80 10.54
N SER A 319 8.17 -30.43 9.46
CA SER A 319 8.86 -31.73 9.46
C SER A 319 10.34 -31.58 9.74
#